data_AF-D3SBF8-F1
#
_entry.id   AF-D3SBF8-F1
#
_cell.length_a   1.000
_cell.length_b   1.000
_cell.length_c   1.000
_cell.angle_alpha   90.00
_cell.angle_beta   90.00
_cell.angle_gamma   90.00
#
_symmetry.space_group_name_H-M   'P 1'
#
loop_
_entity.id
_entity.type
_entity.pdbx_description
1 polymer ?
#
loop_
_entity_poly.entity_id
_entity_poly.type
_entity_poly.pdbx_seq_one_letter_code
_entity_poly.pdbx_strand_id
1 'polypeptide(L)' 'MHLEKAENGELVITMPEAEASDALATLKKRADELDECEELAEALEEAGIQLPAQPDHIRHEYMPPAD' A
#
# COMPACT_ATOMS: atom_id res chain seq x y z
N MET A 1 8.79 8.66 3.40
CA MET A 1 8.34 9.63 2.35
C MET A 1 9.10 10.96 2.33
N HIS A 2 9.46 11.42 1.12
CA HIS A 2 9.95 12.78 0.81
C HIS A 2 9.01 13.44 -0.22
N LEU A 3 8.64 14.70 0.02
CA LEU A 3 7.74 15.49 -0.83
C LEU A 3 8.51 16.67 -1.42
N GLU A 4 8.68 16.68 -2.74
CA GLU A 4 9.29 17.80 -3.45
C GLU A 4 8.26 18.47 -4.36
N LYS A 5 8.23 19.80 -4.33
CA LYS A 5 7.41 20.61 -5.25
C LYS A 5 8.17 20.68 -6.57
N ALA A 6 7.61 20.12 -7.64
CA ALA A 6 8.17 20.29 -8.97
C ALA A 6 7.79 21.67 -9.53
N GLU A 7 8.66 22.25 -10.35
CA GLU A 7 8.54 23.62 -10.86
C GLU A 7 7.28 23.87 -11.71
N ASN A 8 6.62 22.81 -12.19
CA ASN A 8 5.44 22.90 -13.06
C ASN A 8 4.08 22.76 -12.34
N GLY A 9 4.06 22.80 -11.00
CA GLY A 9 2.83 22.59 -10.22
C GLY A 9 2.49 21.11 -9.99
N GLU A 10 3.38 20.20 -10.41
CA GLU A 10 3.32 18.78 -10.09
C GLU A 10 3.97 18.52 -8.72
N LEU A 11 3.45 17.52 -8.00
CA LEU A 11 3.99 17.08 -6.72
C LEU A 11 4.72 15.75 -6.95
N VAL A 12 6.02 15.71 -6.70
CA VAL A 12 6.79 14.46 -6.78
C VAL A 12 6.88 13.87 -5.39
N ILE A 13 6.30 12.68 -5.23
CA ILE A 13 6.36 11.92 -3.99
C ILE A 13 7.38 10.80 -4.19
N THR A 14 8.48 10.85 -3.44
CA THR A 14 9.44 9.74 -3.39
C THR A 14 9.23 8.95 -2.11
N MET A 15 8.94 7.67 -2.26
CA MET A 15 8.75 6.76 -1.12
C MET A 15 9.42 5.40 -1.38
N PRO A 16 9.82 4.67 -0.34
CA PRO A 16 10.25 3.29 -0.44
C PRO A 16 9.14 2.39 -1.04
N GLU A 17 9.54 1.33 -1.74
CA GLU A 17 8.62 0.37 -2.37
C GLU A 17 7.63 -0.24 -1.36
N ALA A 18 8.09 -0.57 -0.15
CA ALA A 18 7.21 -1.07 0.92
C ALA A 18 6.12 -0.05 1.33
N GLU A 19 6.46 1.24 1.42
CA GLU A 19 5.48 2.30 1.71
C GLU A 19 4.50 2.47 0.53
N ALA A 20 4.97 2.31 -0.72
CA ALA A 20 4.14 2.38 -1.91
C ALA A 20 3.15 1.20 -1.99
N SER A 21 3.60 -0.01 -1.64
CA SER A 21 2.74 -1.20 -1.52
C SER A 21 1.63 -0.98 -0.50
N ASP A 22 1.96 -0.46 0.68
CA ASP A 22 0.97 -0.15 1.73
C ASP A 22 0.01 0.96 1.31
N ALA A 23 0.50 1.98 0.58
CA ALA A 23 -0.32 3.03 0.01
C ALA A 23 -1.31 2.46 -1.02
N LEU A 24 -0.86 1.64 -1.95
CA LEU A 24 -1.72 0.95 -2.93
C LEU A 24 -2.78 0.08 -2.25
N ALA A 25 -2.40 -0.65 -1.18
CA ALA A 25 -3.35 -1.45 -0.42
C ALA A 25 -4.43 -0.61 0.24
N THR A 26 -4.05 0.55 0.78
CA THR A 26 -4.97 1.50 1.42
C THR A 26 -5.91 2.14 0.40
N LEU A 27 -5.38 2.56 -0.76
CA LEU A 27 -6.15 3.12 -1.87
C LEU A 27 -7.19 2.12 -2.36
N LYS A 28 -6.82 0.85 -2.59
CA LYS A 28 -7.77 -0.19 -2.99
C LYS A 28 -8.81 -0.51 -1.92
N LYS A 29 -8.42 -0.53 -0.65
CA LYS A 29 -9.34 -0.84 0.46
C LYS A 29 -10.38 0.25 0.70
N ARG A 30 -10.04 1.50 0.38
CA ARG A 30 -10.86 2.69 0.59
C ARG A 30 -11.27 3.35 -0.73
N ALA A 31 -11.27 2.61 -1.84
CA ALA A 31 -11.58 3.13 -3.16
C ALA A 31 -12.95 3.83 -3.18
N ASP A 32 -13.95 3.22 -2.53
CA ASP A 32 -15.30 3.79 -2.40
C ASP A 32 -15.36 5.15 -1.67
N GLU A 33 -14.34 5.47 -0.87
CA GLU A 33 -14.22 6.72 -0.11
C GLU A 33 -13.27 7.73 -0.79
N LEU A 34 -12.49 7.29 -1.79
CA LEU A 34 -11.37 8.01 -2.41
C LEU A 34 -11.46 7.97 -3.94
N ASP A 35 -12.64 8.27 -4.51
CA ASP A 35 -12.90 8.29 -5.95
C ASP A 35 -11.85 9.11 -6.74
N GLU A 36 -11.35 10.21 -6.17
CA GLU A 36 -10.34 11.08 -6.82
C GLU A 36 -8.92 10.49 -6.85
N CYS A 37 -8.69 9.31 -6.24
CA CYS A 37 -7.38 8.69 -6.12
C CYS A 37 -7.20 7.44 -7.01
N GLU A 38 -8.14 7.18 -7.92
CA GLU A 38 -8.06 6.06 -8.88
C GLU A 38 -6.80 6.19 -9.76
N GLU A 39 -6.52 7.38 -10.29
CA GLU A 39 -5.33 7.66 -11.11
C GLU A 39 -4.01 7.36 -10.36
N LEU A 40 -3.98 7.60 -9.05
CA LEU A 40 -2.81 7.30 -8.21
C LEU A 40 -2.63 5.79 -8.03
N ALA A 41 -3.73 5.06 -7.84
CA ALA A 41 -3.68 3.61 -7.74
C ALA A 41 -3.20 2.97 -9.05
N GLU A 42 -3.70 3.45 -10.20
CA GLU A 42 -3.25 3.00 -11.52
C GLU A 42 -1.76 3.30 -11.75
N ALA A 43 -1.30 4.52 -11.42
CA ALA A 43 0.11 4.89 -11.58
C ALA A 43 1.05 3.99 -10.74
N LEU A 44 0.62 3.58 -9.55
CA LEU A 44 1.37 2.66 -8.70
C LEU A 44 1.42 1.24 -9.30
N GLU A 45 0.32 0.78 -9.90
CA GLU A 45 0.29 -0.52 -10.61
C GLU A 45 1.16 -0.52 -11.86
N GLU A 46 1.11 0.54 -12.68
CA GLU A 46 1.96 0.69 -13.86
C GLU A 46 3.45 0.76 -13.50
N ALA A 47 3.77 1.35 -12.35
CA ALA A 47 5.13 1.34 -11.79
C ALA A 47 5.57 -0.05 -11.29
N GLY A 48 4.69 -1.05 -11.31
CA GLY A 48 4.98 -2.42 -10.90
C GLY A 48 4.89 -2.67 -9.39
N ILE A 49 4.31 -1.74 -8.62
CA ILE A 49 4.13 -1.89 -7.18
C ILE A 49 3.15 -3.03 -6.91
N GLN A 50 3.59 -4.02 -6.15
CA GLN A 50 2.73 -5.13 -5.75
C GLN A 50 2.03 -4.84 -4.42
N LEU A 51 0.83 -5.40 -4.24
CA LEU A 51 0.16 -5.36 -2.95
C LEU A 51 0.99 -6.13 -1.90
N PRO A 52 1.03 -5.65 -0.64
CA PRO A 52 1.74 -6.32 0.41
C PRO A 52 1.14 -7.71 0.60
N ALA A 53 2.02 -8.71 0.71
CA ALA A 53 1.59 -10.06 1.06
C ALA A 53 0.86 -9.99 2.40
N GLN A 54 -0.37 -10.51 2.46
CA GLN A 54 -1.09 -10.59 3.73
C GLN A 54 -0.22 -11.41 4.70
N PRO A 55 -0.07 -10.96 5.96
CA PRO A 55 0.65 -11.76 6.94
C PRO A 55 -0.06 -13.10 7.01
N ASP A 56 0.66 -14.19 6.72
CA ASP A 56 0.17 -15.53 7.00
C ASP A 56 -0.08 -15.60 8.50
N HIS A 57 -1.34 -15.48 8.91
CA HIS A 57 -1.73 -15.68 10.29
C HIS A 57 -1.43 -17.14 10.61
N ILE A 58 -0.26 -17.42 11.16
CA ILE A 58 0.09 -18.72 11.70
C ILE A 58 -0.99 -19.04 12.74
N ARG A 59 -1.91 -19.93 12.39
CA ARG A 59 -2.83 -20.54 13.34
C ARG A 59 -1.98 -21.34 14.31
N HIS A 60 -1.61 -20.74 15.43
CA HIS A 60 -1.14 -21.49 16.57
C HIS A 60 -2.32 -22.30 17.08
N GLU A 61 -2.47 -23.54 16.58
CA GLU A 61 -3.29 -24.53 17.24
C GLU A 61 -2.71 -24.69 18.66
N TYR A 62 -3.48 -24.23 19.66
CA TYR A 62 -3.08 -24.34 21.05
C TYR A 62 -2.97 -25.81 21.40
N MET A 63 -1.76 -26.29 21.62
CA MET A 63 -1.55 -27.64 22.16
C MET A 63 -1.89 -27.58 23.65
N PRO A 64 -2.93 -28.30 24.12
CA PRO A 64 -3.27 -28.30 25.53
C PRO A 64 -2.11 -28.90 26.35
N PRO A 65 -1.82 -28.36 27.55
CA PRO A 65 -0.79 -28.91 28.42
C PRO A 65 -1.13 -30.38 28.74
N ALA A 66 -0.15 -31.26 28.54
CA ALA A 66 -0.26 -32.64 28.97
C ALA A 66 -0.16 -32.70 30.50
N ASP A 67 -1.18 -33.27 31.14
CA ASP A 67 -1.15 -33.74 32.53
C ASP A 67 -0.60 -35.18 32.57
#